data_AF-A0A963XB31-F1
#
_entry.id   AF-A0A963XB31-F1
#
_cell.length_a   1.000
_cell.length_b   1.000
_cell.length_c   1.000
_cell.angle_alpha   90.00
_cell.angle_beta   90.00
_cell.angle_gamma   90.00
#
_symmetry.space_group_name_H-M   'P 1'
#
loop_
_entity.id
_entity.type
_entity.pdbx_description
1 polymer ?
#
loop_
_entity_poly.entity_id
_entity_poly.type
_entity_poly.pdbx_seq_one_letter_code
_entity_poly.pdbx_strand_id
1 'polypeptide(L)'
;DGGMTEEERGHSRTLVYQYLPSRYGMNPDDLRRADAIEVVVGQGAKPGGGGMLLGQKISDRVAMMRNLPKGIDQRSACRHPDWTGPDDLEIKILEIREITDWEKPIYVKVGGARPYYDTALAVKAGADVVVLDGMQGGTAATQDVFIEHVGQPILACIPQAVKALQDLGMHRKVQLIVSGGIRTGADVAKAMALGADAVAIGTAALVALGDNDPALEAEYQKLQTTAGAYDDWHEGKDPAGITTQDPELYKRFDPVLGGRRLKNYLKVMTLEAQTIARACGKNHLHNLEPEDLCALTIEAAAMAGVPLAGTSWIPGRNGGF
;
A
#
# COMPACT_ATOMS: atom_id res chain seq x y z
N ASP A 1 -8.69 6.60 -0.08
CA ASP A 1 -9.92 6.21 -0.81
C ASP A 1 -11.21 6.98 -0.44
N GLY A 2 -11.35 7.56 0.76
CA GLY A 2 -12.67 8.00 1.26
C GLY A 2 -12.97 9.49 1.33
N GLY A 3 -12.04 10.34 0.94
CA GLY A 3 -12.01 11.75 1.38
C GLY A 3 -11.13 11.91 2.62
N MET A 4 -11.14 13.12 3.20
CA MET A 4 -10.46 13.44 4.46
C MET A 4 -11.51 13.87 5.47
N THR A 5 -11.52 13.27 6.65
CA THR A 5 -12.31 13.77 7.79
C THR A 5 -11.52 14.77 8.63
N GLU A 6 -12.22 15.64 9.33
CA GLU A 6 -11.60 16.56 10.29
C GLU A 6 -10.89 15.80 11.43
N GLU A 7 -11.47 14.68 11.86
CA GLU A 7 -10.88 13.82 12.90
C GLU A 7 -9.56 13.18 12.43
N GLU A 8 -9.52 12.64 11.21
CA GLU A 8 -8.29 12.10 10.63
C GLU A 8 -7.22 13.19 10.53
N ARG A 9 -7.56 14.35 9.96
CA ARG A 9 -6.59 15.43 9.80
C ARG A 9 -6.08 15.95 11.15
N GLY A 10 -6.98 16.11 12.13
CA GLY A 10 -6.66 16.60 13.47
C GLY A 10 -5.81 15.64 14.31
N HIS A 11 -5.86 14.34 14.02
CA HIS A 11 -5.08 13.31 14.73
C HIS A 11 -3.84 12.83 13.98
N SER A 12 -3.65 13.23 12.72
CA SER A 12 -2.48 12.88 11.92
C SER A 12 -1.42 13.98 11.94
N ARG A 13 -0.19 13.64 12.35
CA ARG A 13 1.00 14.49 12.09
C ARG A 13 1.31 14.56 10.60
N THR A 14 1.17 13.44 9.90
CA THR A 14 1.43 13.31 8.47
C THR A 14 0.27 12.54 7.85
N LEU A 15 -0.28 13.05 6.75
CA LEU A 15 -1.40 12.46 6.03
C LEU A 15 -1.15 12.57 4.52
N VAL A 16 -1.10 11.41 3.86
CA VAL A 16 -1.02 11.30 2.40
C VAL A 16 -2.45 11.16 1.86
N TYR A 17 -2.91 12.15 1.11
CA TYR A 17 -4.26 12.16 0.58
C TYR A 17 -4.32 11.43 -0.76
N GLN A 18 -5.21 10.45 -0.90
CA GLN A 18 -5.35 9.71 -2.16
C GLN A 18 -6.31 10.40 -3.14
N TYR A 19 -5.82 10.63 -4.36
CA TYR A 19 -6.56 11.14 -5.49
C TYR A 19 -6.94 9.99 -6.44
N LEU A 20 -8.24 9.66 -6.48
CA LEU A 20 -8.75 8.41 -7.05
C LEU A 20 -9.49 8.60 -8.36
N PRO A 21 -9.61 7.56 -9.21
CA PRO A 21 -10.36 7.61 -10.46
C PRO A 21 -11.74 8.27 -10.39
N SER A 22 -12.52 7.97 -9.35
CA SER A 22 -13.90 8.46 -9.22
C SER A 22 -14.07 9.74 -8.41
N ARG A 23 -13.00 10.30 -7.83
CA ARG A 23 -13.04 11.57 -7.06
C ARG A 23 -14.05 11.59 -5.90
N TYR A 24 -14.44 10.43 -5.38
CA TYR A 24 -15.32 10.36 -4.22
C TYR A 24 -14.70 11.05 -3.01
N GLY A 25 -15.43 11.99 -2.42
CA GLY A 25 -14.97 12.79 -1.28
C GLY A 25 -13.77 13.70 -1.58
N MET A 26 -13.44 13.93 -2.84
CA MET A 26 -12.36 14.84 -3.23
C MET A 26 -12.81 16.29 -3.13
N ASN A 27 -12.09 17.05 -2.32
CA ASN A 27 -12.21 18.50 -2.20
C ASN A 27 -10.82 19.14 -2.35
N PRO A 28 -10.65 20.18 -3.18
CA PRO A 28 -9.40 20.94 -3.28
C PRO A 28 -8.83 21.44 -1.94
N ASP A 29 -9.68 21.82 -0.98
CA ASP A 29 -9.20 22.30 0.32
C ASP A 29 -8.49 21.20 1.11
N ASP A 30 -8.94 19.95 0.99
CA ASP A 30 -8.28 18.81 1.63
C ASP A 30 -6.94 18.47 0.96
N LEU A 31 -6.82 18.68 -0.35
CA LEU A 31 -5.54 18.56 -1.05
C LEU A 31 -4.51 19.56 -0.49
N ARG A 32 -4.92 20.81 -0.23
CA ARG A 32 -4.03 21.84 0.36
C ARG A 32 -3.62 21.52 1.79
N ARG A 33 -4.49 20.82 2.54
CA ARG A 33 -4.26 20.42 3.93
C ARG A 33 -3.47 19.11 4.08
N ALA A 34 -3.27 18.37 2.99
CA ALA A 34 -2.49 17.14 3.00
C ALA A 34 -0.98 17.42 3.09
N ASP A 35 -0.21 16.42 3.51
CA ASP A 35 1.26 16.48 3.55
C ASP A 35 1.89 15.90 2.27
N ALA A 36 1.12 15.12 1.50
CA ALA A 36 1.45 14.62 0.18
C ALA A 36 0.16 14.19 -0.54
N ILE A 37 0.17 14.15 -1.87
CA ILE A 37 -0.96 13.67 -2.67
C ILE A 37 -0.56 12.39 -3.40
N GLU A 38 -1.31 11.31 -3.25
CA GLU A 38 -1.10 10.04 -3.94
C GLU A 38 -2.13 9.84 -5.05
N VAL A 39 -1.70 9.96 -6.29
CA VAL A 39 -2.51 9.61 -7.46
C VAL A 39 -2.55 8.10 -7.60
N VAL A 40 -3.74 7.52 -7.44
CA VAL A 40 -3.91 6.06 -7.41
C VAL A 40 -4.25 5.54 -8.80
N VAL A 41 -3.25 4.95 -9.46
CA VAL A 41 -3.43 4.26 -10.75
C VAL A 41 -3.88 2.82 -10.56
N GLY A 42 -3.39 2.16 -9.50
CA GLY A 42 -3.80 0.80 -9.15
C GLY A 42 -3.41 0.40 -7.73
N GLN A 43 -3.93 -0.73 -7.27
CA GLN A 43 -3.62 -1.33 -5.97
C GLN A 43 -3.29 -2.82 -6.13
N GLY A 44 -2.54 -3.38 -5.18
CA GLY A 44 -2.07 -4.77 -5.24
C GLY A 44 -3.18 -5.80 -5.42
N ALA A 45 -4.27 -5.70 -4.65
CA ALA A 45 -5.38 -6.65 -4.68
C ALA A 45 -6.21 -6.65 -5.99
N LYS A 46 -6.12 -5.55 -6.76
CA LYS A 46 -6.89 -5.37 -8.00
C LYS A 46 -6.22 -4.33 -8.92
N PRO A 47 -5.06 -4.64 -9.51
CA PRO A 47 -4.25 -3.66 -10.23
C PRO A 47 -4.97 -2.96 -11.39
N GLY A 48 -5.89 -3.65 -12.06
CA GLY A 48 -6.72 -3.10 -13.15
C GLY A 48 -8.17 -2.83 -12.76
N GLY A 49 -8.52 -2.90 -11.48
CA GLY A 49 -9.87 -2.70 -10.95
C GLY A 49 -10.06 -1.32 -10.29
N GLY A 50 -11.30 -0.99 -9.99
CA GLY A 50 -11.65 0.20 -9.21
C GLY A 50 -11.90 -0.11 -7.72
N GLY A 51 -11.81 0.93 -6.89
CA GLY A 51 -12.31 0.89 -5.50
C GLY A 51 -13.76 0.42 -5.41
N MET A 52 -14.10 -0.28 -4.33
CA MET A 52 -15.44 -0.83 -4.11
C MET A 52 -15.84 -0.63 -2.64
N LEU A 53 -17.07 -0.18 -2.41
CA LEU A 53 -17.66 -0.11 -1.08
C LEU A 53 -19.13 -0.53 -1.19
N LEU A 54 -19.50 -1.61 -0.51
CA LEU A 54 -20.86 -2.15 -0.58
C LEU A 54 -21.86 -1.21 0.12
N GLY A 55 -23.10 -1.21 -0.37
CA GLY A 55 -24.18 -0.34 0.09
C GLY A 55 -24.42 -0.38 1.60
N GLN A 56 -24.30 -1.56 2.21
CA GLN A 56 -24.42 -1.74 3.65
C GLN A 56 -23.38 -0.97 4.49
N LYS A 57 -22.25 -0.59 3.88
CA LYS A 57 -21.21 0.25 4.49
C LYS A 57 -21.32 1.72 4.09
N ILE A 58 -22.36 2.10 3.37
CA ILE A 58 -22.63 3.49 2.99
C ILE A 58 -23.69 4.04 3.96
N SER A 59 -23.19 4.41 5.15
CA SER A 59 -23.94 5.13 6.18
C SER A 59 -24.29 6.54 5.71
N ASP A 60 -25.17 7.25 6.44
CA ASP A 60 -25.52 8.64 6.09
C ASP A 60 -24.29 9.56 6.07
N ARG A 61 -23.34 9.32 6.97
CA ARG A 61 -22.05 10.04 7.00
C ARG A 61 -21.23 9.76 5.75
N VAL A 62 -21.06 8.49 5.36
CA VAL A 62 -20.28 8.11 4.17
C VAL A 62 -20.93 8.62 2.89
N ALA A 63 -22.26 8.50 2.80
CA ALA A 63 -23.07 9.03 1.70
C ALA A 63 -22.84 10.54 1.51
N MET A 64 -22.93 11.30 2.59
CA MET A 64 -22.68 12.75 2.58
C MET A 64 -21.25 13.09 2.18
N MET A 65 -20.25 12.41 2.75
CA MET A 65 -18.85 12.67 2.42
C MET A 65 -18.53 12.39 0.96
N ARG A 66 -19.17 11.39 0.34
CA ARG A 66 -18.85 10.94 -1.02
C ARG A 66 -19.82 11.44 -2.08
N ASN A 67 -20.81 12.26 -1.71
CA ASN A 67 -21.91 12.68 -2.59
C ASN A 67 -22.61 11.47 -3.26
N LEU A 68 -22.91 10.45 -2.46
CA LEU A 68 -23.53 9.20 -2.90
C LEU A 68 -24.88 8.97 -2.21
N PRO A 69 -25.83 8.27 -2.86
CA PRO A 69 -27.03 7.79 -2.18
C PRO A 69 -26.68 6.72 -1.15
N LYS A 70 -27.32 6.80 0.03
CA LYS A 70 -27.20 5.79 1.09
C LYS A 70 -27.60 4.40 0.59
N GLY A 71 -26.88 3.37 1.00
CA GLY A 71 -27.27 1.98 0.73
C GLY A 71 -26.98 1.48 -0.69
N ILE A 72 -26.41 2.31 -1.57
CA ILE A 72 -26.10 1.93 -2.95
C ILE A 72 -24.61 1.65 -3.11
N ASP A 73 -24.27 0.45 -3.58
CA ASP A 73 -22.90 0.05 -3.88
C ASP A 73 -22.12 1.13 -4.65
N GLN A 74 -20.98 1.51 -4.11
CA GLN A 74 -20.01 2.34 -4.81
C GLN A 74 -19.06 1.46 -5.60
N ARG A 75 -18.99 1.71 -6.92
CA ARG A 75 -18.03 1.09 -7.83
C ARG A 75 -17.24 2.20 -8.52
N SER A 76 -15.98 2.35 -8.16
CA SER A 76 -15.12 3.34 -8.80
C SER A 76 -14.75 2.90 -10.21
N ALA A 77 -14.50 3.88 -11.09
CA ALA A 77 -13.96 3.61 -12.42
C ALA A 77 -12.57 2.98 -12.33
N CYS A 78 -12.24 2.08 -13.27
CA CYS A 78 -10.91 1.46 -13.34
C CYS A 78 -9.83 2.38 -13.93
N ARG A 79 -10.22 3.52 -14.50
CA ARG A 79 -9.33 4.53 -15.06
C ARG A 79 -9.80 5.91 -14.63
N HIS A 80 -8.86 6.82 -14.49
CA HIS A 80 -9.21 8.23 -14.34
C HIS A 80 -9.88 8.71 -15.63
N PRO A 81 -11.06 9.33 -15.56
CA PRO A 81 -11.84 9.68 -16.75
C PRO A 81 -11.27 10.89 -17.50
N ASP A 82 -10.42 11.68 -16.86
CA ASP A 82 -9.87 12.95 -17.31
C ASP A 82 -8.44 12.83 -17.89
N TRP A 83 -7.85 11.63 -17.91
CA TRP A 83 -6.57 11.37 -18.55
C TRP A 83 -6.46 9.93 -19.03
N THR A 84 -5.76 9.71 -20.15
CA THR A 84 -5.70 8.39 -20.82
C THR A 84 -4.33 7.75 -20.80
N GLY A 85 -3.28 8.55 -20.60
CA GLY A 85 -1.91 8.10 -20.64
C GLY A 85 -0.96 8.97 -19.81
N PRO A 86 0.34 8.67 -19.86
CA PRO A 86 1.36 9.35 -19.06
C PRO A 86 1.49 10.85 -19.38
N ASP A 87 1.27 11.27 -20.63
CA ASP A 87 1.35 12.68 -21.02
C ASP A 87 0.18 13.48 -20.43
N ASP A 88 -1.02 12.90 -20.41
CA ASP A 88 -2.18 13.50 -19.73
C ASP A 88 -2.01 13.48 -18.20
N LEU A 89 -1.38 12.44 -17.66
CA LEU A 89 -1.06 12.35 -16.23
C LEU A 89 -0.07 13.46 -15.81
N GLU A 90 0.90 13.81 -16.67
CA GLU A 90 1.80 14.95 -16.41
C GLU A 90 1.01 16.25 -16.23
N ILE A 91 0.05 16.53 -17.13
CA ILE A 91 -0.84 17.69 -17.01
C ILE A 91 -1.63 17.62 -15.71
N LYS A 92 -2.16 16.44 -15.35
CA LYS A 92 -2.90 16.27 -14.09
C LYS A 92 -2.02 16.51 -12.86
N ILE A 93 -0.77 16.05 -12.87
CA ILE A 93 0.18 16.28 -11.78
C ILE A 93 0.48 17.78 -11.68
N LEU A 94 0.67 18.48 -12.80
CA LEU A 94 0.83 19.94 -12.82
C LEU A 94 -0.39 20.65 -12.22
N GLU A 95 -1.61 20.26 -12.58
CA GLU A 95 -2.83 20.82 -11.97
C GLU A 95 -2.87 20.64 -10.45
N ILE A 96 -2.49 19.45 -9.94
CA ILE A 96 -2.45 19.20 -8.50
C ILE A 96 -1.37 20.05 -7.82
N ARG A 97 -0.21 20.23 -8.47
CA ARG A 97 0.84 21.12 -7.97
C ARG A 97 0.36 22.57 -7.91
N GLU A 98 -0.33 23.07 -8.94
CA GLU A 98 -0.95 24.40 -8.91
C GLU A 98 -1.97 24.56 -7.78
N ILE A 99 -2.84 23.56 -7.56
CA ILE A 99 -3.83 23.60 -6.47
C ILE A 99 -3.17 23.70 -5.08
N THR A 100 -1.98 23.12 -4.96
CA THR A 100 -1.25 22.95 -3.70
C THR A 100 -0.07 23.92 -3.54
N ASP A 101 -0.03 24.98 -4.36
CA ASP A 101 1.03 26.00 -4.39
C ASP A 101 2.44 25.40 -4.52
N TRP A 102 2.54 24.24 -5.18
CA TRP A 102 3.78 23.47 -5.37
C TRP A 102 4.45 22.98 -4.09
N GLU A 103 3.76 23.02 -2.95
CA GLU A 103 4.33 22.67 -1.65
C GLU A 103 4.31 21.16 -1.35
N LYS A 104 3.40 20.42 -1.99
CA LYS A 104 3.12 19.02 -1.61
C LYS A 104 3.76 18.06 -2.61
N PRO A 105 4.48 17.03 -2.15
CA PRO A 105 5.01 16.01 -3.04
C PRO A 105 3.89 15.14 -3.62
N ILE A 106 4.07 14.72 -4.86
CA ILE A 106 3.11 13.94 -5.63
C ILE A 106 3.60 12.50 -5.77
N TYR A 107 2.80 11.58 -5.23
CA TYR A 107 3.06 10.16 -5.28
C TYR A 107 2.21 9.56 -6.41
N VAL A 108 2.75 8.57 -7.12
CA VAL A 108 2.01 7.78 -8.08
C VAL A 108 2.00 6.32 -7.63
N LYS A 109 0.82 5.82 -7.25
CA LYS A 109 0.65 4.46 -6.78
C LYS A 109 0.23 3.54 -7.92
N VAL A 110 1.01 2.48 -8.13
CA VAL A 110 0.82 1.47 -9.17
C VAL A 110 0.72 0.08 -8.55
N GLY A 111 -0.19 -0.74 -9.07
CA GLY A 111 -0.24 -2.17 -8.75
C GLY A 111 0.85 -2.92 -9.49
N GLY A 112 1.39 -3.99 -8.91
CA GLY A 112 2.42 -4.82 -9.52
C GLY A 112 1.91 -5.52 -10.78
N ALA A 113 2.07 -4.88 -11.95
CA ALA A 113 1.66 -5.42 -13.24
C ALA A 113 2.82 -5.39 -14.25
N ARG A 114 3.34 -4.20 -14.56
CA ARG A 114 4.54 -4.03 -15.41
C ARG A 114 5.52 -3.08 -14.71
N PRO A 115 6.13 -3.49 -13.58
CA PRO A 115 6.79 -2.57 -12.65
C PRO A 115 7.88 -1.70 -13.28
N TYR A 116 8.65 -2.22 -14.23
CA TYR A 116 9.64 -1.42 -14.97
C TYR A 116 8.97 -0.26 -15.73
N TYR A 117 7.98 -0.56 -16.57
CA TYR A 117 7.32 0.43 -17.41
C TYR A 117 6.43 1.35 -16.59
N ASP A 118 5.68 0.82 -15.63
CA ASP A 118 4.78 1.61 -14.78
C ASP A 118 5.59 2.63 -13.96
N THR A 119 6.77 2.23 -13.43
CA THR A 119 7.69 3.15 -12.75
C THR A 119 8.27 4.19 -13.71
N ALA A 120 8.73 3.78 -14.90
CA ALA A 120 9.29 4.71 -15.88
C ALA A 120 8.25 5.77 -16.33
N LEU A 121 7.00 5.35 -16.52
CA LEU A 121 5.90 6.24 -16.89
C LEU A 121 5.52 7.19 -15.75
N ALA A 122 5.50 6.71 -14.49
CA ALA A 122 5.27 7.56 -13.33
C ALA A 122 6.35 8.65 -13.19
N VAL A 123 7.62 8.28 -13.36
CA VAL A 123 8.75 9.22 -13.37
C VAL A 123 8.59 10.24 -14.50
N LYS A 124 8.28 9.78 -15.73
CA LYS A 124 8.04 10.68 -16.88
C LYS A 124 6.94 11.69 -16.58
N ALA A 125 5.86 11.27 -15.92
CA ALA A 125 4.73 12.14 -15.57
C ALA A 125 5.04 13.15 -14.43
N GLY A 126 6.22 13.08 -13.81
CA GLY A 126 6.63 14.03 -12.77
C GLY A 126 6.31 13.60 -11.34
N ALA A 127 6.23 12.30 -11.07
CA ALA A 127 6.11 11.76 -9.71
C ALA A 127 7.36 12.05 -8.87
N ASP A 128 7.16 12.55 -7.65
CA ASP A 128 8.23 12.68 -6.64
C ASP A 128 8.50 11.32 -5.95
N VAL A 129 7.46 10.49 -5.88
CA VAL A 129 7.49 9.16 -5.25
C VAL A 129 6.69 8.17 -6.10
N VAL A 130 7.24 6.99 -6.31
CA VAL A 130 6.51 5.85 -6.89
C VAL A 130 6.16 4.89 -5.76
N VAL A 131 4.87 4.56 -5.64
CA VAL A 131 4.38 3.57 -4.67
C VAL A 131 4.01 2.29 -5.41
N LEU A 132 4.80 1.24 -5.20
CA LEU A 132 4.65 -0.05 -5.88
C LEU A 132 3.98 -1.07 -4.95
N ASP A 133 2.77 -1.49 -5.32
CA ASP A 133 1.93 -2.36 -4.48
C ASP A 133 1.81 -3.76 -5.09
N GLY A 134 2.43 -4.76 -4.47
CA GLY A 134 2.40 -6.14 -4.96
C GLY A 134 1.07 -6.85 -4.72
N MET A 135 0.85 -7.98 -5.39
CA MET A 135 -0.41 -8.73 -5.35
C MET A 135 -0.88 -9.11 -3.93
N GLN A 136 0.05 -9.18 -2.96
CA GLN A 136 -0.26 -9.44 -1.55
C GLN A 136 -0.87 -8.23 -0.81
N GLY A 137 -1.21 -7.15 -1.52
CA GLY A 137 -1.95 -6.02 -0.96
C GLY A 137 -3.34 -6.44 -0.53
N GLY A 138 -3.79 -5.98 0.65
CA GLY A 138 -5.14 -6.25 1.15
C GLY A 138 -6.21 -5.40 0.47
N THR A 139 -7.47 -5.83 0.59
CA THR A 139 -8.65 -5.04 0.23
C THR A 139 -9.85 -5.52 1.05
N ALA A 140 -10.77 -4.61 1.35
CA ALA A 140 -12.02 -4.98 2.02
C ALA A 140 -13.07 -5.53 1.03
N ALA A 141 -12.97 -5.19 -0.26
CA ALA A 141 -13.92 -5.61 -1.28
C ALA A 141 -13.29 -5.65 -2.68
N THR A 142 -13.35 -6.82 -3.32
CA THR A 142 -12.98 -7.06 -4.71
C THR A 142 -13.59 -8.40 -5.15
N GLN A 143 -13.51 -8.73 -6.44
CA GLN A 143 -13.83 -10.06 -6.93
C GLN A 143 -12.68 -11.04 -6.64
N ASP A 144 -12.99 -12.28 -6.30
CA ASP A 144 -12.01 -13.34 -6.01
C ASP A 144 -11.01 -13.53 -7.14
N VAL A 145 -11.48 -13.48 -8.39
CA VAL A 145 -10.63 -13.58 -9.58
C VAL A 145 -9.54 -12.50 -9.63
N PHE A 146 -9.79 -11.32 -9.06
CA PHE A 146 -8.77 -10.26 -8.99
C PHE A 146 -7.75 -10.56 -7.90
N ILE A 147 -8.19 -10.84 -6.67
CA ILE A 147 -7.28 -10.99 -5.53
C ILE A 147 -6.40 -12.25 -5.65
N GLU A 148 -6.93 -13.32 -6.24
CA GLU A 148 -6.24 -14.61 -6.35
C GLU A 148 -5.37 -14.73 -7.62
N HIS A 149 -5.70 -13.99 -8.70
CA HIS A 149 -5.12 -14.28 -10.01
C HIS A 149 -4.53 -13.06 -10.75
N VAL A 150 -4.61 -11.85 -10.18
CA VAL A 150 -4.12 -10.64 -10.87
C VAL A 150 -3.02 -9.95 -10.05
N GLY A 151 -1.93 -9.62 -10.74
CA GLY A 151 -0.80 -8.89 -10.19
C GLY A 151 0.45 -9.75 -10.04
N GLN A 152 1.52 -9.13 -9.56
CA GLN A 152 2.83 -9.74 -9.36
C GLN A 152 3.24 -9.66 -7.87
N PRO A 153 3.93 -10.69 -7.34
CA PRO A 153 4.50 -10.65 -5.99
C PRO A 153 5.42 -9.45 -5.81
N ILE A 154 5.30 -8.74 -4.69
CA ILE A 154 6.13 -7.54 -4.45
C ILE A 154 7.62 -7.84 -4.61
N LEU A 155 8.09 -9.01 -4.16
CA LEU A 155 9.48 -9.45 -4.25
C LEU A 155 10.02 -9.43 -5.69
N ALA A 156 9.19 -9.75 -6.68
CA ALA A 156 9.56 -9.71 -8.10
C ALA A 156 9.47 -8.31 -8.70
N CYS A 157 8.65 -7.43 -8.10
CA CYS A 157 8.41 -6.09 -8.61
C CYS A 157 9.54 -5.11 -8.26
N ILE A 158 10.12 -5.20 -7.06
CA ILE A 158 11.13 -4.24 -6.58
C ILE A 158 12.33 -4.12 -7.54
N PRO A 159 12.99 -5.24 -7.95
CA PRO A 159 14.17 -5.13 -8.81
C PRO A 159 13.88 -4.49 -10.17
N GLN A 160 12.68 -4.70 -10.71
CA GLN A 160 12.25 -4.12 -11.98
C GLN A 160 12.01 -2.60 -11.87
N ALA A 161 11.38 -2.15 -10.78
CA ALA A 161 11.18 -0.73 -10.52
C ALA A 161 12.51 -0.01 -10.24
N VAL A 162 13.39 -0.62 -9.44
CA VAL A 162 14.73 -0.09 -9.17
C VAL A 162 15.55 0.02 -10.46
N LYS A 163 15.51 -1.00 -11.33
CA LYS A 163 16.15 -0.94 -12.64
C LYS A 163 15.62 0.21 -13.50
N ALA A 164 14.31 0.43 -13.53
CA ALA A 164 13.73 1.57 -14.27
C ALA A 164 14.26 2.91 -13.74
N LEU A 165 14.30 3.08 -12.41
CA LEU A 165 14.85 4.28 -11.79
C LEU A 165 16.34 4.46 -12.11
N GLN A 166 17.13 3.38 -12.14
CA GLN A 166 18.55 3.42 -12.50
C GLN A 166 18.76 3.78 -13.98
N ASP A 167 18.03 3.11 -14.88
CA ASP A 167 18.10 3.36 -16.33
C ASP A 167 17.73 4.81 -16.69
N LEU A 168 16.84 5.44 -15.90
CA LEU A 168 16.45 6.85 -16.05
C LEU A 168 17.34 7.84 -15.29
N GLY A 169 18.34 7.38 -14.53
CA GLY A 169 19.18 8.24 -13.69
C GLY A 169 18.43 8.92 -12.53
N MET A 170 17.30 8.32 -12.11
CA MET A 170 16.38 8.81 -11.07
C MET A 170 16.42 8.00 -9.78
N HIS A 171 17.23 6.93 -9.72
CA HIS A 171 17.42 6.17 -8.48
C HIS A 171 17.88 7.08 -7.34
N ARG A 172 17.16 7.02 -6.20
CA ARG A 172 17.32 7.90 -5.02
C ARG A 172 17.07 9.39 -5.26
N LYS A 173 16.52 9.78 -6.42
CA LYS A 173 15.96 11.12 -6.69
C LYS A 173 14.44 11.10 -6.65
N VAL A 174 13.85 10.10 -7.31
CA VAL A 174 12.45 9.71 -7.13
C VAL A 174 12.43 8.56 -6.13
N GLN A 175 11.66 8.71 -5.05
CA GLN A 175 11.64 7.70 -3.99
C GLN A 175 10.78 6.50 -4.41
N LEU A 176 11.19 5.30 -4.02
CA LEU A 176 10.43 4.07 -4.20
C LEU A 176 9.87 3.58 -2.87
N ILE A 177 8.55 3.66 -2.71
CA ILE A 177 7.84 3.03 -1.58
C ILE A 177 7.25 1.70 -2.06
N VAL A 178 7.38 0.66 -1.26
CA VAL A 178 6.84 -0.67 -1.61
C VAL A 178 5.82 -1.15 -0.59
N SER A 179 4.77 -1.81 -1.08
CA SER A 179 3.73 -2.42 -0.25
C SER A 179 3.26 -3.76 -0.81
N GLY A 180 2.46 -4.47 -0.02
CA GLY A 180 1.97 -5.82 -0.32
C GLY A 180 2.73 -6.88 0.46
N GLY A 181 2.10 -7.41 1.52
CA GLY A 181 2.66 -8.53 2.30
C GLY A 181 3.83 -8.23 3.25
N ILE A 182 4.21 -6.96 3.45
CA ILE A 182 5.22 -6.55 4.44
C ILE A 182 4.65 -6.67 5.85
N ARG A 183 5.27 -7.50 6.70
CA ARG A 183 4.72 -7.85 8.04
C ARG A 183 5.74 -7.79 9.17
N THR A 184 7.03 -7.86 8.88
CA THR A 184 8.09 -7.96 9.89
C THR A 184 9.25 -7.04 9.58
N GLY A 185 10.15 -6.79 10.54
CA GLY A 185 11.37 -6.04 10.26
C GLY A 185 12.32 -6.76 9.30
N ALA A 186 12.21 -8.08 9.18
CA ALA A 186 12.91 -8.85 8.15
C ALA A 186 12.39 -8.55 6.74
N ASP A 187 11.08 -8.39 6.57
CA ASP A 187 10.50 -7.99 5.29
C ASP A 187 10.92 -6.56 4.92
N VAL A 188 10.95 -5.65 5.91
CA VAL A 188 11.50 -4.30 5.74
C VAL A 188 12.94 -4.38 5.24
N ALA A 189 13.83 -5.07 5.97
CA ALA A 189 15.25 -5.15 5.61
C ALA A 189 15.46 -5.71 4.19
N LYS A 190 14.71 -6.75 3.79
CA LYS A 190 14.75 -7.28 2.42
C LYS A 190 14.32 -6.26 1.38
N ALA A 191 13.23 -5.54 1.61
CA ALA A 191 12.76 -4.50 0.70
C ALA A 191 13.78 -3.36 0.55
N MET A 192 14.37 -2.91 1.65
CA MET A 192 15.40 -1.88 1.66
C MET A 192 16.66 -2.33 0.90
N ALA A 193 17.12 -3.56 1.15
CA ALA A 193 18.26 -4.18 0.46
C ALA A 193 18.02 -4.29 -1.06
N LEU A 194 16.80 -4.61 -1.48
CA LEU A 194 16.43 -4.68 -2.89
C LEU A 194 16.29 -3.30 -3.56
N GLY A 195 16.44 -2.21 -2.81
CA GLY A 195 16.53 -0.85 -3.33
C GLY A 195 15.31 0.04 -3.08
N ALA A 196 14.36 -0.36 -2.23
CA ALA A 196 13.30 0.53 -1.77
C ALA A 196 13.84 1.66 -0.86
N ASP A 197 13.12 2.78 -0.79
CA ASP A 197 13.38 3.91 0.11
C ASP A 197 12.54 3.86 1.38
N ALA A 198 11.33 3.29 1.29
CA ALA A 198 10.46 3.00 2.42
C ALA A 198 9.51 1.84 2.10
N VAL A 199 8.84 1.34 3.14
CA VAL A 199 7.75 0.37 3.00
C VAL A 199 6.45 0.96 3.52
N ALA A 200 5.32 0.50 2.99
CA ALA A 200 4.00 0.76 3.56
C ALA A 200 3.33 -0.54 4.00
N ILE A 201 2.62 -0.48 5.14
CA ILE A 201 1.91 -1.60 5.74
C ILE A 201 0.41 -1.27 5.86
N GLY A 202 -0.42 -2.27 5.59
CA GLY A 202 -1.89 -2.18 5.71
C GLY A 202 -2.40 -3.25 6.65
N THR A 203 -2.62 -4.47 6.13
CA THR A 203 -3.15 -5.62 6.90
C THR A 203 -2.39 -5.88 8.20
N ALA A 204 -1.05 -5.83 8.19
CA ALA A 204 -0.28 -6.09 9.39
C ALA A 204 -0.48 -5.02 10.48
N ALA A 205 -0.76 -3.76 10.09
CA ALA A 205 -1.16 -2.71 11.02
C ALA A 205 -2.58 -2.98 11.57
N LEU A 206 -3.53 -3.41 10.74
CA LEU A 206 -4.89 -3.78 11.18
C LEU A 206 -4.86 -4.93 12.20
N VAL A 207 -4.10 -6.00 11.91
CA VAL A 207 -3.89 -7.11 12.86
C VAL A 207 -3.29 -6.62 14.16
N ALA A 208 -2.30 -5.72 14.12
CA ALA A 208 -1.74 -5.13 15.32
C ALA A 208 -2.76 -4.28 16.11
N LEU A 209 -3.73 -3.64 15.46
CA LEU A 209 -4.82 -2.92 16.13
C LEU A 209 -5.76 -3.88 16.89
N GLY A 210 -5.88 -5.13 16.46
CA GLY A 210 -6.78 -6.12 17.03
C GLY A 210 -7.73 -6.77 16.01
N ASP A 211 -7.49 -6.55 14.72
CA ASP A 211 -8.20 -7.29 13.68
C ASP A 211 -7.98 -8.80 13.85
N ASN A 212 -9.04 -9.60 13.73
CA ASN A 212 -8.96 -11.06 13.91
C ASN A 212 -8.43 -11.51 15.31
N ASP A 213 -8.54 -10.67 16.36
CA ASP A 213 -8.06 -10.99 17.72
C ASP A 213 -8.74 -12.25 18.31
N PRO A 214 -7.99 -13.27 18.77
CA PRO A 214 -8.53 -14.48 19.41
C PRO A 214 -9.44 -14.22 20.61
N ALA A 215 -9.33 -13.06 21.26
CA ALA A 215 -10.24 -12.67 22.33
C ALA A 215 -11.71 -12.55 21.86
N LEU A 216 -11.94 -12.41 20.55
CA LEU A 216 -13.25 -12.28 19.92
C LEU A 216 -13.74 -13.59 19.27
N GLU A 217 -13.11 -14.73 19.56
CA GLU A 217 -13.45 -16.04 18.96
C GLU A 217 -14.95 -16.34 19.02
N ALA A 218 -15.60 -16.09 20.16
CA ALA A 218 -17.03 -16.33 20.31
C ALA A 218 -17.90 -15.45 19.39
N GLU A 219 -17.43 -14.25 19.03
CA GLU A 219 -18.12 -13.38 18.07
C GLU A 219 -17.89 -13.85 16.63
N TYR A 220 -16.67 -14.28 16.29
CA TYR A 220 -16.37 -14.86 14.98
C TYR A 220 -17.16 -16.16 14.73
N GLN A 221 -17.33 -17.01 15.73
CA GLN A 221 -18.13 -18.24 15.61
C GLN A 221 -19.61 -17.96 15.30
N LYS A 222 -20.16 -16.81 15.73
CA LYS A 222 -21.52 -16.39 15.35
C LYS A 222 -21.64 -16.06 13.86
N LEU A 223 -20.52 -15.70 13.23
CA LEU A 223 -20.39 -15.47 11.78
C LEU A 223 -19.94 -16.72 11.03
N GLN A 224 -19.91 -17.89 11.68
CA GLN A 224 -19.48 -19.17 11.10
C GLN A 224 -18.02 -19.17 10.62
N THR A 225 -17.16 -18.39 11.29
CA THR A 225 -15.72 -18.33 11.06
C THR A 225 -14.94 -18.42 12.38
N THR A 226 -13.62 -18.27 12.36
CA THR A 226 -12.74 -18.29 13.53
C THR A 226 -11.76 -17.10 13.48
N ALA A 227 -11.22 -16.71 14.64
CA ALA A 227 -10.20 -15.69 14.72
C ALA A 227 -8.99 -16.05 13.85
N GLY A 228 -8.51 -15.08 13.07
CA GLY A 228 -7.41 -15.26 12.12
C GLY A 228 -7.86 -15.67 10.72
N ALA A 229 -9.14 -15.98 10.51
CA ALA A 229 -9.69 -16.43 9.24
C ALA A 229 -10.92 -15.62 8.78
N TYR A 230 -11.36 -14.61 9.53
CA TYR A 230 -12.44 -13.74 9.05
C TYR A 230 -11.95 -12.83 7.92
N ASP A 231 -12.64 -12.88 6.78
CA ASP A 231 -12.30 -12.16 5.55
C ASP A 231 -13.52 -11.51 4.86
N ASP A 232 -14.73 -11.65 5.41
CA ASP A 232 -15.96 -11.00 4.90
C ASP A 232 -16.03 -9.49 5.25
N TRP A 233 -14.94 -8.75 5.07
CA TRP A 233 -14.84 -7.32 5.37
C TRP A 233 -15.85 -6.46 4.62
N HIS A 234 -16.28 -6.94 3.45
CA HIS A 234 -17.28 -6.33 2.61
C HIS A 234 -18.68 -6.33 3.27
N GLU A 235 -18.94 -7.28 4.17
CA GLU A 235 -20.17 -7.38 4.96
C GLU A 235 -20.34 -6.25 5.98
N GLY A 236 -19.23 -5.63 6.40
CA GLY A 236 -19.26 -4.61 7.44
C GLY A 236 -19.68 -5.15 8.81
N LYS A 237 -19.55 -6.46 9.04
CA LYS A 237 -19.90 -7.15 10.29
C LYS A 237 -18.71 -7.45 11.18
N ASP A 238 -17.57 -6.77 10.94
CA ASP A 238 -16.32 -6.99 11.66
C ASP A 238 -16.52 -6.90 13.20
N PRO A 239 -16.38 -8.03 13.92
CA PRO A 239 -16.51 -8.06 15.37
C PRO A 239 -15.49 -7.19 16.12
N ALA A 240 -14.31 -6.93 15.53
CA ALA A 240 -13.26 -6.11 16.12
C ALA A 240 -13.60 -4.60 16.07
N GLY A 241 -14.61 -4.21 15.29
CA GLY A 241 -15.05 -2.82 15.18
C GLY A 241 -14.14 -1.95 14.32
N ILE A 242 -13.22 -2.54 13.55
CA ILE A 242 -12.23 -1.80 12.73
C ILE A 242 -12.80 -1.53 11.34
N THR A 243 -13.38 -2.55 10.69
CA THR A 243 -13.80 -2.53 9.28
C THR A 243 -15.32 -2.51 9.14
N THR A 244 -16.02 -1.74 9.96
CA THR A 244 -17.49 -1.67 10.03
C THR A 244 -18.00 -0.21 10.02
N GLN A 245 -19.29 -0.05 9.75
CA GLN A 245 -20.04 1.21 9.96
C GLN A 245 -21.20 1.02 10.94
N ASP A 246 -21.35 -0.17 11.53
CA ASP A 246 -22.36 -0.46 12.53
C ASP A 246 -21.98 0.21 13.86
N PRO A 247 -22.84 1.09 14.42
CA PRO A 247 -22.62 1.74 15.71
C PRO A 247 -22.32 0.82 16.88
N GLU A 248 -22.89 -0.38 16.90
CA GLU A 248 -22.66 -1.32 18.00
C GLU A 248 -21.35 -2.10 17.84
N LEU A 249 -20.86 -2.23 16.60
CA LEU A 249 -19.58 -2.87 16.34
C LEU A 249 -18.41 -1.87 16.47
N TYR A 250 -18.47 -0.68 15.84
CA TYR A 250 -17.32 0.23 15.91
C TYR A 250 -17.05 0.75 17.32
N LYS A 251 -18.07 0.81 18.20
CA LYS A 251 -17.89 1.14 19.64
C LYS A 251 -17.04 0.12 20.40
N ARG A 252 -16.89 -1.10 19.88
CA ARG A 252 -16.06 -2.16 20.50
C ARG A 252 -14.57 -1.84 20.37
N PHE A 253 -14.18 -1.04 19.38
CA PHE A 253 -12.80 -0.68 19.16
C PHE A 253 -12.35 0.40 20.16
N ASP A 254 -11.39 0.07 21.02
CA ASP A 254 -10.72 1.03 21.89
C ASP A 254 -9.54 1.68 21.13
N PRO A 255 -9.65 2.95 20.69
CA PRO A 255 -8.60 3.60 19.92
C PRO A 255 -7.32 3.86 20.72
N VAL A 256 -7.40 4.00 22.05
CA VAL A 256 -6.24 4.23 22.90
C VAL A 256 -5.44 2.94 23.05
N LEU A 257 -6.13 1.82 23.29
CA LEU A 257 -5.49 0.50 23.33
C LEU A 257 -4.93 0.10 21.96
N GLY A 258 -5.73 0.25 20.89
CA GLY A 258 -5.30 0.00 19.52
C GLY A 258 -4.05 0.79 19.15
N GLY A 259 -4.03 2.10 19.46
CA GLY A 259 -2.86 2.95 19.24
C GLY A 259 -1.60 2.49 20.01
N ARG A 260 -1.76 1.99 21.25
CA ARG A 260 -0.64 1.41 22.02
C ARG A 260 -0.12 0.12 21.37
N ARG A 261 -1.02 -0.77 20.92
CA ARG A 261 -0.65 -2.02 20.24
C ARG A 261 0.09 -1.74 18.93
N LEU A 262 -0.45 -0.86 18.09
CA LEU A 262 0.19 -0.45 16.83
C LEU A 262 1.56 0.19 17.06
N LYS A 263 1.70 1.07 18.06
CA LYS A 263 2.99 1.66 18.43
C LYS A 263 4.02 0.60 18.82
N ASN A 264 3.62 -0.41 19.61
CA ASN A 264 4.51 -1.50 20.00
C ASN A 264 4.95 -2.32 18.79
N TYR A 265 4.02 -2.66 17.91
CA TYR A 265 4.30 -3.38 16.67
C TYR A 265 5.29 -2.61 15.78
N LEU A 266 5.05 -1.34 15.51
CA LEU A 266 5.96 -0.48 14.72
C LEU A 266 7.35 -0.37 15.36
N LYS A 267 7.42 -0.29 16.69
CA LYS A 267 8.69 -0.27 17.43
C LYS A 267 9.47 -1.58 17.24
N VAL A 268 8.80 -2.73 17.36
CA VAL A 268 9.44 -4.04 17.19
C VAL A 268 9.92 -4.22 15.75
N MET A 269 9.06 -3.94 14.76
CA MET A 269 9.43 -3.99 13.34
C MET A 269 10.66 -3.12 13.04
N THR A 270 10.72 -1.92 13.61
CA THR A 270 11.89 -1.02 13.46
C THR A 270 13.15 -1.63 14.09
N LEU A 271 13.05 -2.17 15.30
CA LEU A 271 14.20 -2.78 16.00
C LEU A 271 14.73 -4.02 15.27
N GLU A 272 13.84 -4.85 14.73
CA GLU A 272 14.20 -6.02 13.92
C GLU A 272 14.95 -5.60 12.65
N ALA A 273 14.42 -4.63 11.89
CA ALA A 273 15.06 -4.13 10.67
C ALA A 273 16.45 -3.55 10.97
N GLN A 274 16.58 -2.75 12.05
CA GLN A 274 17.86 -2.22 12.50
C GLN A 274 18.84 -3.30 12.93
N THR A 275 18.34 -4.38 13.56
CA THR A 275 19.17 -5.50 14.00
C THR A 275 19.75 -6.24 12.81
N ILE A 276 18.96 -6.45 11.75
CA ILE A 276 19.44 -7.04 10.51
C ILE A 276 20.47 -6.14 9.83
N ALA A 277 20.21 -4.84 9.70
CA ALA A 277 21.18 -3.90 9.12
C ALA A 277 22.53 -3.93 9.87
N ARG A 278 22.51 -3.92 11.20
CA ARG A 278 23.73 -4.05 12.01
C ARG A 278 24.42 -5.39 11.82
N ALA A 279 23.68 -6.49 11.68
CA ALA A 279 24.24 -7.81 11.41
C ALA A 279 24.95 -7.87 10.05
N CYS A 280 24.48 -7.11 9.06
CA CYS A 280 25.14 -6.91 7.76
C CYS A 280 26.28 -5.87 7.81
N GLY A 281 26.65 -5.36 8.99
CA GLY A 281 27.70 -4.35 9.14
C GLY A 281 27.30 -2.94 8.67
N LYS A 282 26.00 -2.69 8.46
CA LYS A 282 25.46 -1.41 7.99
C LYS A 282 25.03 -0.53 9.18
N ASN A 283 25.32 0.76 9.10
CA ASN A 283 24.94 1.76 10.11
C ASN A 283 23.58 2.45 9.83
N HIS A 284 22.99 2.21 8.65
CA HIS A 284 21.68 2.75 8.26
C HIS A 284 20.92 1.74 7.39
N LEU A 285 19.58 1.75 7.42
CA LEU A 285 18.75 0.85 6.60
C LEU A 285 18.95 1.06 5.10
N HIS A 286 19.16 2.32 4.67
CA HIS A 286 19.45 2.64 3.26
C HIS A 286 20.83 2.17 2.78
N ASN A 287 21.67 1.67 3.68
CA ASN A 287 22.99 1.11 3.32
C ASN A 287 22.92 -0.40 3.12
N LEU A 288 21.74 -1.03 3.31
CA LEU A 288 21.51 -2.40 2.89
C LEU A 288 21.51 -2.47 1.36
N GLU A 289 22.14 -3.52 0.83
CA GLU A 289 22.34 -3.73 -0.60
C GLU A 289 21.91 -5.15 -0.98
N PRO A 290 21.64 -5.43 -2.28
CA PRO A 290 21.26 -6.77 -2.72
C PRO A 290 22.27 -7.86 -2.34
N GLU A 291 23.55 -7.50 -2.19
CA GLU A 291 24.65 -8.37 -1.76
C GLU A 291 24.54 -8.83 -0.31
N ASP A 292 23.74 -8.15 0.52
CA ASP A 292 23.43 -8.59 1.89
C ASP A 292 22.39 -9.73 1.92
N LEU A 293 21.83 -10.10 0.76
CA LEU A 293 20.82 -11.14 0.62
C LEU A 293 21.35 -12.38 -0.11
N CYS A 294 20.80 -13.53 0.24
CA CYS A 294 20.82 -14.72 -0.58
C CYS A 294 19.44 -15.38 -0.60
N ALA A 295 19.11 -16.06 -1.69
CA ALA A 295 17.86 -16.78 -1.84
C ALA A 295 18.02 -18.23 -1.40
N LEU A 296 17.03 -18.77 -0.68
CA LEU A 296 17.01 -20.18 -0.27
C LEU A 296 16.37 -21.10 -1.32
N THR A 297 15.69 -20.53 -2.32
CA THR A 297 15.04 -21.27 -3.40
C THR A 297 15.35 -20.64 -4.75
N ILE A 298 15.20 -21.42 -5.81
CA ILE A 298 15.45 -20.99 -7.19
C ILE A 298 14.45 -19.90 -7.59
N GLU A 299 13.19 -20.03 -7.18
CA GLU A 299 12.12 -19.07 -7.47
C GLU A 299 12.41 -17.73 -6.81
N ALA A 300 12.82 -17.74 -5.54
CA ALA A 300 13.20 -16.50 -4.84
C ALA A 300 14.42 -15.84 -5.49
N ALA A 301 15.42 -16.63 -5.92
CA ALA A 301 16.59 -16.12 -6.63
C ALA A 301 16.19 -15.47 -7.96
N ALA A 302 15.34 -16.13 -8.73
CA ALA A 302 14.83 -15.64 -10.02
C ALA A 302 13.99 -14.36 -9.87
N MET A 303 13.08 -14.32 -8.88
CA MET A 303 12.20 -13.17 -8.65
C MET A 303 12.96 -11.94 -8.12
N ALA A 304 13.77 -12.12 -7.06
CA ALA A 304 14.46 -11.03 -6.40
C ALA A 304 15.74 -10.60 -7.14
N GLY A 305 16.25 -11.42 -8.06
CA GLY A 305 17.51 -11.17 -8.74
C GLY A 305 18.72 -11.24 -7.82
N VAL A 306 18.66 -12.08 -6.77
CA VAL A 306 19.73 -12.32 -5.80
C VAL A 306 20.26 -13.77 -5.91
N PRO A 307 21.54 -14.04 -5.61
CA PRO A 307 22.11 -15.38 -5.78
C PRO A 307 21.44 -16.44 -4.92
N LEU A 308 21.38 -17.68 -5.43
CA LEU A 308 21.02 -18.86 -4.62
C LEU A 308 22.11 -19.09 -3.55
N ALA A 309 21.69 -19.33 -2.32
CA ALA A 309 22.57 -19.48 -1.16
C ALA A 309 23.72 -20.48 -1.42
N GLY A 310 24.94 -20.07 -1.08
CA GLY A 310 26.15 -20.85 -1.33
C GLY A 310 26.68 -20.79 -2.77
N THR A 311 26.11 -19.95 -3.63
CA THR A 311 26.51 -19.80 -5.04
C THR A 311 26.51 -18.32 -5.48
N SER A 312 27.08 -18.03 -6.65
CA SER A 312 26.90 -16.76 -7.38
C SER A 312 25.80 -16.84 -8.44
N TRP A 313 25.04 -17.93 -8.48
CA TRP A 313 24.12 -18.20 -9.57
C TRP A 313 22.76 -17.52 -9.34
N ILE A 314 22.33 -16.75 -10.33
CA ILE A 314 20.99 -16.18 -10.42
C ILE A 314 20.31 -16.79 -11.66
N PRO A 315 19.20 -17.52 -11.51
CA PRO A 315 18.50 -18.12 -12.64
C PRO A 315 18.18 -17.09 -13.73
N GLY A 316 18.48 -17.41 -14.99
CA GLY A 316 18.22 -16.54 -16.13
C GLY A 316 19.25 -15.42 -16.35
N ARG A 317 20.22 -15.20 -15.42
CA ARG A 317 21.40 -14.37 -15.68
C ARG A 317 22.58 -15.27 -16.03
N ASN A 318 22.97 -15.28 -17.31
CA ASN A 318 24.20 -15.97 -17.74
C ASN A 318 25.40 -15.13 -17.25
N GLY A 319 26.22 -15.73 -16.38
CA GLY A 319 27.27 -15.06 -15.61
C GLY A 319 28.11 -14.06 -16.40
N GLY A 320 27.99 -12.80 -16.03
CA GLY A 320 29.01 -11.77 -16.22
C GLY A 320 29.29 -11.18 -14.86
N PHE A 321 30.53 -11.31 -14.40
CA PHE A 321 31.05 -10.61 -13.22
C PHE A 321 31.03 -9.10 -13.45
#